data_AF-B2ANK7-F1
#
_entry.id   AF-B2ANK7-F1
#
_cell.length_a   1.000
_cell.length_b   1.000
_cell.length_c   1.000
_cell.angle_alpha   90.00
_cell.angle_beta   90.00
_cell.angle_gamma   90.00
#
_symmetry.space_group_name_H-M   'P 1'
#
loop_
_entity.id
_entity.type
_entity.pdbx_description
1 polymer ?
#
loop_
_entity_poly.entity_id
_entity_poly.type
_entity_poly.pdbx_seq_one_letter_code
_entity_poly.pdbx_strand_id
1 'polypeptide(L)'
;MRQVRPYREPRFATDDQQLVGNRRWFPCRCEEETKRGIKYKAIPLASRPHHCSSSSSPPLKAAAMKLSLLAFLPAVLALPAADSSGIASRQTAVATTDNYIFTLTLPQFTVRRNNRNPASLDWSSDGCSNSPDNPFGFPFTPACHRHDFGYRNYKKQSRFTDANRKRIDDKFKVDLLYQCSSNGHGAVCRALADVYHAAVRAFGGSGASKREEEEDWVKIYEEKLAIYNELVKEAQATGELWTLE
;
A
#
# COMPACT_ATOMS: atom_id res chain seq x y z
N MET A 1 -11.57 43.41 -21.91
CA MET A 1 -12.36 42.23 -22.32
C MET A 1 -11.56 41.46 -23.36
N ARG A 2 -10.88 40.36 -22.98
CA ARG A 2 -10.13 39.51 -23.93
C ARG A 2 -10.96 38.25 -24.21
N GLN A 3 -11.19 37.99 -25.50
CA GLN A 3 -11.95 36.82 -25.96
C GLN A 3 -11.19 35.53 -25.65
N VAL A 4 -11.90 34.58 -25.02
CA VAL A 4 -11.43 33.22 -24.75
C VAL A 4 -11.72 32.38 -26.01
N ARG A 5 -10.70 31.75 -26.60
CA ARG A 5 -10.91 30.81 -27.71
C ARG A 5 -11.45 29.48 -27.17
N PRO A 6 -12.40 28.82 -27.86
CA PRO A 6 -12.95 27.55 -27.40
C PRO A 6 -11.94 26.40 -27.57
N TYR A 7 -11.93 25.52 -26.58
CA TYR A 7 -11.15 24.29 -26.52
C TYR A 7 -11.61 23.31 -27.62
N ARG A 8 -10.65 22.74 -28.38
CA ARG A 8 -10.90 21.76 -29.44
C ARG A 8 -10.54 20.37 -28.91
N GLU A 9 -11.52 19.48 -28.82
CA GLU A 9 -11.32 18.07 -28.41
C GLU A 9 -10.42 17.30 -29.40
N PRO A 10 -9.59 16.34 -28.93
CA PRO A 10 -8.90 15.41 -29.82
C PRO A 10 -9.87 14.32 -30.32
N ARG A 11 -9.91 14.15 -31.64
CA ARG A 11 -10.60 13.04 -32.31
C ARG A 11 -9.88 11.72 -31.99
N PHE A 12 -10.60 10.78 -31.38
CA PHE A 12 -10.21 9.37 -31.30
C PHE A 12 -10.29 8.76 -32.71
N ALA A 13 -9.17 8.22 -33.19
CA ALA A 13 -9.17 7.38 -34.37
C ALA A 13 -9.60 5.97 -33.97
N THR A 14 -10.66 5.48 -34.59
CA THR A 14 -11.08 4.07 -34.56
C THR A 14 -10.61 3.43 -35.86
N ASP A 15 -9.75 2.43 -35.74
CA ASP A 15 -9.58 1.30 -36.68
C ASP A 15 -8.64 0.29 -36.01
N ASP A 16 -8.59 -0.97 -36.38
CA ASP A 16 -9.59 -2.04 -36.45
C ASP A 16 -8.71 -3.32 -36.38
N GLN A 17 -9.27 -4.37 -35.78
CA GLN A 17 -8.95 -5.80 -35.95
C GLN A 17 -7.51 -6.37 -36.07
N GLN A 18 -7.35 -7.45 -35.28
CA GLN A 18 -6.54 -8.65 -35.52
C GLN A 18 -5.02 -8.55 -35.43
N LEU A 19 -4.49 -9.02 -34.29
CA LEU A 19 -3.43 -10.04 -34.26
C LEU A 19 -3.61 -10.96 -33.05
N VAL A 20 -4.25 -12.11 -33.27
CA VAL A 20 -4.20 -13.27 -32.37
C VAL A 20 -2.84 -13.94 -32.59
N GLY A 21 -1.90 -13.72 -31.67
CA GLY A 21 -0.52 -14.21 -31.77
C GLY A 21 -0.01 -14.79 -30.46
N ASN A 22 -0.29 -16.07 -30.26
CA ASN A 22 0.47 -17.09 -29.53
C ASN A 22 1.60 -16.61 -28.58
N ARG A 23 1.28 -16.29 -27.31
CA ARG A 23 2.30 -16.06 -26.28
C ARG A 23 2.75 -17.38 -25.66
N ARG A 24 3.86 -17.90 -26.18
CA ARG A 24 4.67 -18.95 -25.56
C ARG A 24 5.35 -18.33 -24.33
N TRP A 25 5.07 -18.88 -23.15
CA TRP A 25 5.75 -18.52 -21.92
C TRP A 25 7.20 -19.02 -21.99
N PHE A 26 8.16 -18.10 -22.07
CA PHE A 26 9.57 -18.41 -21.89
C PHE A 26 9.88 -18.39 -20.37
N PRO A 27 10.52 -19.43 -19.81
CA PRO A 27 10.96 -19.41 -18.43
C PRO A 27 12.20 -18.52 -18.26
N CYS A 28 12.27 -17.83 -17.11
CA CYS A 28 13.43 -17.08 -16.66
C CYS A 28 14.69 -17.96 -16.67
N ARG A 29 15.72 -17.52 -17.39
CA ARG A 29 17.07 -18.09 -17.37
C ARG A 29 17.88 -17.34 -16.32
N CYS A 30 18.30 -18.03 -15.26
CA CYS A 30 19.38 -17.57 -14.38
C CYS A 30 20.70 -17.93 -15.07
N GLU A 31 21.56 -16.94 -15.31
CA GLU A 31 22.89 -17.13 -15.88
C GLU A 31 23.91 -17.06 -14.72
N GLU A 32 24.65 -18.15 -14.52
CA GLU A 32 25.71 -18.26 -13.51
C GLU A 32 27.00 -17.62 -14.04
N GLU A 33 27.41 -16.49 -13.47
CA GLU A 33 28.75 -15.94 -13.70
C GLU A 33 29.81 -16.70 -12.89
N THR A 34 30.88 -17.06 -13.58
CA THR A 34 31.95 -17.91 -13.08
C THR A 34 33.11 -17.08 -12.50
N LYS A 35 33.42 -17.33 -11.22
CA LYS A 35 34.71 -17.22 -10.51
C LYS A 35 35.39 -15.83 -10.34
N ARG A 36 35.52 -15.41 -9.07
CA ARG A 36 36.80 -14.99 -8.47
C ARG A 36 36.89 -15.50 -7.03
N GLY A 37 37.97 -16.23 -6.74
CA GLY A 37 38.07 -17.13 -5.59
C GLY A 37 38.35 -16.44 -4.26
N ILE A 38 37.77 -17.00 -3.20
CA ILE A 38 38.27 -16.89 -1.83
C ILE A 38 38.07 -18.25 -1.15
N LYS A 39 39.15 -18.81 -0.61
CA LYS A 39 39.19 -20.12 0.06
C LYS A 39 38.51 -20.02 1.42
N TYR A 40 37.41 -20.75 1.61
CA TYR A 40 36.95 -21.13 2.94
C TYR A 40 36.62 -22.63 2.98
N LYS A 41 37.07 -23.25 4.07
CA LYS A 41 37.05 -24.67 4.41
C LYS A 41 35.65 -25.28 4.25
N ALA A 42 35.54 -26.39 3.50
CA ALA A 42 34.29 -27.13 3.34
C ALA A 42 33.98 -27.95 4.61
N ILE A 43 32.77 -27.77 5.14
CA ILE A 43 32.13 -28.64 6.14
C ILE A 43 31.07 -29.45 5.36
N PRO A 44 31.03 -30.79 5.45
CA PRO A 44 30.05 -31.55 4.69
C PRO A 44 28.69 -31.49 5.39
N LEU A 45 27.69 -30.85 4.75
CA LEU A 45 26.29 -31.07 5.09
C LEU A 45 25.69 -32.07 4.10
N ALA A 46 25.11 -33.13 4.68
CA ALA A 46 24.47 -34.22 3.97
C ALA A 46 23.36 -33.74 3.04
N SER A 47 23.45 -34.17 1.78
CA SER A 47 22.45 -34.06 0.73
C SER A 47 21.18 -34.85 1.06
N ARG A 48 20.03 -34.17 1.08
CA ARG A 48 18.70 -34.81 1.05
C ARG A 48 18.17 -34.86 -0.39
N PRO A 49 17.66 -36.01 -0.87
CA PRO A 49 17.00 -36.08 -2.17
C PRO A 49 15.56 -35.56 -2.09
N HIS A 50 15.19 -34.72 -3.07
CA HIS A 50 13.80 -34.33 -3.32
C HIS A 50 13.11 -35.42 -4.15
N HIS A 51 12.14 -36.13 -3.56
CA HIS A 51 11.27 -37.04 -4.28
C HIS A 51 10.14 -36.27 -4.98
N CYS A 52 10.10 -36.41 -6.30
CA CYS A 52 8.95 -36.07 -7.14
C CYS A 52 7.88 -37.16 -6.95
N SER A 53 6.72 -36.82 -6.38
CA SER A 53 5.57 -37.73 -6.31
C SER A 53 4.47 -37.25 -7.24
N SER A 54 4.27 -38.03 -8.31
CA SER A 54 3.07 -38.06 -9.14
C SER A 54 2.01 -38.89 -8.41
N SER A 55 0.90 -38.30 -7.98
CA SER A 55 -0.26 -39.05 -7.51
C SER A 55 -1.35 -39.09 -8.59
N SER A 56 -1.56 -40.29 -9.12
CA SER A 56 -2.71 -40.66 -9.93
C SER A 56 -3.92 -40.90 -9.03
N SER A 57 -5.06 -40.30 -9.35
CA SER A 57 -6.34 -40.57 -8.67
C SER A 57 -6.96 -41.86 -9.21
N PRO A 58 -7.51 -42.75 -8.37
CA PRO A 58 -8.29 -43.89 -8.83
C PRO A 58 -9.76 -43.50 -9.15
N PRO A 59 -10.46 -44.25 -10.02
CA PRO A 59 -11.85 -43.98 -10.37
C PRO A 59 -12.81 -44.40 -9.25
N LEU A 60 -13.80 -43.55 -8.98
CA LEU A 60 -14.91 -43.80 -8.06
C LEU A 60 -15.86 -44.86 -8.65
N LYS A 61 -16.03 -45.98 -7.96
CA LYS A 61 -17.08 -46.97 -8.24
C LYS A 61 -18.41 -46.47 -7.67
N ALA A 62 -19.42 -46.34 -8.53
CA ALA A 62 -20.80 -46.08 -8.11
C ALA A 62 -21.36 -47.33 -7.43
N ALA A 63 -21.60 -47.26 -6.12
CA ALA A 63 -22.40 -48.24 -5.40
C ALA A 63 -23.85 -47.76 -5.35
N ALA A 64 -24.74 -48.54 -5.98
CA ALA A 64 -26.18 -48.33 -5.94
C ALA A 64 -26.71 -48.57 -4.51
N MET A 65 -27.15 -47.52 -3.84
CA MET A 65 -27.74 -47.61 -2.50
C MET A 65 -29.25 -47.89 -2.63
N LYS A 66 -29.66 -49.07 -2.16
CA LYS A 66 -31.07 -49.52 -2.15
C LYS A 66 -31.90 -48.66 -1.20
N LEU A 67 -33.00 -48.13 -1.72
CA LEU A 67 -33.95 -47.28 -1.01
C LEU A 67 -34.86 -48.15 -0.12
N SER A 68 -34.59 -48.19 1.18
CA SER A 68 -35.50 -48.75 2.18
C SER A 68 -36.39 -47.63 2.74
N LEU A 69 -37.68 -47.71 2.45
CA LEU A 69 -38.70 -46.77 2.90
C LEU A 69 -39.09 -47.10 4.35
N LEU A 70 -38.52 -46.38 5.32
CA LEU A 70 -38.97 -46.41 6.72
C LEU A 70 -39.66 -45.08 7.02
N ALA A 71 -40.98 -45.12 7.17
CA ALA A 71 -41.80 -44.00 7.57
C ALA A 71 -41.50 -43.62 9.03
N PHE A 72 -40.65 -42.61 9.22
CA PHE A 72 -40.50 -41.91 10.49
C PHE A 72 -41.30 -40.61 10.43
N LEU A 73 -42.31 -40.47 11.29
CA LEU A 73 -42.94 -39.18 11.55
C LEU A 73 -41.88 -38.23 12.14
N PRO A 74 -41.60 -37.06 11.54
CA PRO A 74 -40.85 -36.03 12.23
C PRO A 74 -41.80 -35.34 13.20
N ALA A 75 -41.60 -35.57 14.50
CA ALA A 75 -42.09 -34.63 15.51
C ALA A 75 -41.35 -33.32 15.27
N VAL A 76 -42.03 -32.34 14.66
CA VAL A 76 -41.49 -31.00 14.41
C VAL A 76 -41.40 -30.29 15.75
N LEU A 77 -40.25 -30.43 16.41
CA LEU A 77 -39.84 -29.48 17.45
C LEU A 77 -39.52 -28.17 16.73
N ALA A 78 -40.42 -27.20 16.85
CA ALA A 78 -40.13 -25.82 16.47
C ALA A 78 -39.04 -25.28 17.40
N LEU A 79 -37.77 -25.41 17.01
CA LEU A 79 -36.73 -24.57 17.57
C LEU A 79 -37.02 -23.14 17.14
N PRO A 80 -36.91 -22.13 18.03
CA PRO A 80 -36.80 -20.77 17.55
C PRO A 80 -35.59 -20.72 16.64
N ALA A 81 -35.79 -20.31 15.38
CA ALA A 81 -34.67 -19.88 14.56
C ALA A 81 -34.01 -18.75 15.34
N ALA A 82 -32.84 -19.03 15.92
CA ALA A 82 -32.00 -17.97 16.44
C ALA A 82 -31.72 -17.08 15.23
N ASP A 83 -32.32 -15.90 15.25
CA ASP A 83 -32.06 -14.82 14.32
C ASP A 83 -30.55 -14.61 14.29
N SER A 84 -29.90 -15.16 13.25
CA SER A 84 -28.50 -14.91 12.93
C SER A 84 -28.37 -13.59 12.14
N SER A 85 -29.33 -12.70 12.34
CA SER A 85 -29.31 -11.31 11.90
C SER A 85 -28.31 -10.53 12.76
N GLY A 86 -27.03 -10.72 12.45
CA GLY A 86 -26.02 -9.67 12.58
C GLY A 86 -25.26 -9.60 13.91
N ILE A 87 -24.48 -10.62 14.25
CA ILE A 87 -23.20 -10.36 14.93
C ILE A 87 -22.19 -9.90 13.87
N ALA A 88 -22.49 -8.79 13.19
CA ALA A 88 -21.41 -7.95 12.70
C ALA A 88 -20.77 -7.40 13.97
N SER A 89 -19.56 -7.89 14.30
CA SER A 89 -18.74 -7.30 15.36
C SER A 89 -18.88 -5.78 15.27
N ARG A 90 -19.49 -5.16 16.29
CA ARG A 90 -19.54 -3.70 16.43
C ARG A 90 -18.11 -3.28 16.71
N GLN A 91 -17.27 -3.24 15.67
CA GLN A 91 -15.91 -2.77 15.79
C GLN A 91 -15.97 -1.38 16.40
N THR A 92 -15.22 -1.19 17.49
CA THR A 92 -15.14 0.11 18.13
C THR A 92 -14.53 1.11 17.16
N ALA A 93 -14.85 2.39 17.30
CA ALA A 93 -14.24 3.45 16.47
C ALA A 93 -12.69 3.38 16.49
N VAL A 94 -12.11 3.00 17.63
CA VAL A 94 -10.67 2.74 17.79
C VAL A 94 -10.20 1.59 16.90
N ALA A 95 -10.84 0.42 16.99
CA ALA A 95 -10.47 -0.75 16.19
C ALA A 95 -10.62 -0.49 14.68
N THR A 96 -11.67 0.21 14.27
CA THR A 96 -11.86 0.60 12.86
C THR A 96 -10.79 1.59 12.39
N THR A 97 -10.44 2.58 13.23
CA THR A 97 -9.36 3.53 12.93
C THR A 97 -8.04 2.79 12.68
N ASP A 98 -7.69 1.86 13.56
CA ASP A 98 -6.44 1.09 13.47
C ASP A 98 -6.44 0.18 12.24
N ASN A 99 -7.55 -0.50 11.97
CA ASN A 99 -7.71 -1.32 10.77
C ASN A 99 -7.50 -0.49 9.48
N TYR A 100 -8.08 0.71 9.42
CA TYR A 100 -8.02 1.56 8.24
C TYR A 100 -6.63 2.13 7.96
N ILE A 101 -5.86 2.41 9.01
CA ILE A 101 -4.50 2.93 8.88
C ILE A 101 -3.54 1.78 8.58
N PHE A 102 -3.55 0.71 9.40
CA PHE A 102 -2.46 -0.27 9.41
C PHE A 102 -2.73 -1.52 8.59
N THR A 103 -3.99 -1.92 8.42
CA THR A 103 -4.36 -3.17 7.75
C THR A 103 -4.75 -2.97 6.28
N LEU A 104 -5.55 -1.93 5.99
CA LEU A 104 -6.00 -1.69 4.61
C LEU A 104 -4.84 -1.31 3.69
N THR A 105 -4.95 -1.74 2.44
CA THR A 105 -4.13 -1.17 1.37
C THR A 105 -4.53 0.29 1.13
N LEU A 106 -3.63 1.09 0.55
CA LEU A 106 -3.93 2.50 0.28
C LEU A 106 -5.16 2.68 -0.63
N PRO A 107 -5.35 1.89 -1.71
CA PRO A 107 -6.58 1.95 -2.50
C PRO A 107 -7.85 1.61 -1.71
N GLN A 108 -7.80 0.60 -0.83
CA GLN A 108 -8.94 0.24 0.03
C GLN A 108 -9.29 1.38 0.99
N PHE A 109 -8.28 2.01 1.60
CA PHE A 109 -8.48 3.19 2.44
C PHE A 109 -9.13 4.34 1.66
N THR A 110 -8.65 4.62 0.45
CA THR A 110 -9.21 5.67 -0.42
C THR A 110 -10.69 5.44 -0.69
N VAL A 111 -11.12 4.19 -0.93
CA VAL A 111 -12.54 3.86 -1.07
C VAL A 111 -13.33 4.17 0.21
N ARG A 112 -12.80 3.85 1.40
CA ARG A 112 -13.46 4.19 2.68
C ARG A 112 -13.57 5.69 2.89
N ARG A 113 -12.50 6.42 2.59
CA ARG A 113 -12.43 7.88 2.69
C ARG A 113 -13.43 8.58 1.78
N ASN A 114 -13.48 8.19 0.50
CA ASN A 114 -14.38 8.81 -0.48
C ASN A 114 -15.85 8.61 -0.08
N ASN A 115 -16.16 7.49 0.57
CA ASN A 115 -17.49 7.19 1.11
C ASN A 115 -17.73 7.71 2.53
N ARG A 116 -16.71 8.32 3.18
CA ARG A 116 -16.72 8.75 4.59
C ARG A 116 -17.32 7.69 5.52
N ASN A 117 -16.93 6.44 5.33
CA ASN A 117 -17.55 5.28 5.99
C ASN A 117 -16.55 4.61 6.95
N PRO A 118 -16.83 4.54 8.28
CA PRO A 118 -18.05 5.03 8.93
C PRO A 118 -18.05 6.54 9.15
N ALA A 119 -19.23 7.16 9.12
CA ALA A 119 -19.40 8.60 9.28
C ALA A 119 -19.04 9.12 10.68
N SER A 120 -18.88 8.22 11.65
CA SER A 120 -18.49 8.53 13.03
C SER A 120 -17.01 8.88 13.20
N LEU A 121 -16.16 8.60 12.20
CA LEU A 121 -14.74 8.95 12.22
C LEU A 121 -14.48 10.31 11.58
N ASP A 122 -13.36 10.93 11.94
CA ASP A 122 -12.94 12.19 11.34
C ASP A 122 -12.31 11.94 9.98
N TRP A 123 -12.97 12.42 8.93
CA TRP A 123 -12.50 12.36 7.55
C TRP A 123 -11.99 13.71 7.01
N SER A 124 -11.93 14.75 7.86
CA SER A 124 -11.34 16.04 7.48
C SER A 124 -9.85 15.88 7.19
N SER A 125 -9.34 16.66 6.24
CA SER A 125 -7.95 16.58 5.80
C SER A 125 -7.66 17.75 4.86
N ASP A 126 -6.51 18.34 5.07
CA ASP A 126 -5.90 19.41 4.28
C ASP A 126 -4.92 18.85 3.24
N GLY A 127 -4.81 17.52 3.15
CA GLY A 127 -3.94 16.86 2.19
C GLY A 127 -2.48 17.15 2.51
N CYS A 128 -1.70 17.47 1.49
CA CYS A 128 -0.27 17.75 1.67
C CYS A 128 0.01 19.26 1.86
N SER A 129 -0.96 20.07 2.29
CA SER A 129 -0.83 21.55 2.31
C SER A 129 0.31 22.07 3.20
N ASN A 130 0.64 21.36 4.28
CA ASN A 130 1.74 21.69 5.18
C ASN A 130 2.97 20.79 4.97
N SER A 131 3.10 20.19 3.78
CA SER A 131 4.22 19.31 3.42
C SER A 131 5.31 20.07 2.64
N PRO A 132 6.54 19.53 2.55
CA PRO A 132 7.56 20.05 1.65
C PRO A 132 7.07 20.15 0.20
N ASP A 133 7.65 21.04 -0.58
CA ASP A 133 7.24 21.24 -1.98
C ASP A 133 7.35 19.95 -2.81
N ASN A 134 6.37 19.74 -3.68
CA ASN A 134 6.33 18.63 -4.64
C ASN A 134 6.18 19.17 -6.06
N PRO A 135 7.24 19.81 -6.60
CA PRO A 135 7.16 20.52 -7.87
C PRO A 135 6.97 19.59 -9.07
N PHE A 136 7.29 18.31 -8.92
CA PHE A 136 7.14 17.29 -9.97
C PHE A 136 5.77 16.60 -9.94
N GLY A 137 4.87 17.00 -9.03
CA GLY A 137 3.49 16.51 -9.01
C GLY A 137 3.37 15.01 -8.68
N PHE A 138 4.28 14.45 -7.89
CA PHE A 138 4.14 13.04 -7.46
C PHE A 138 2.81 12.84 -6.72
N PRO A 139 2.11 11.70 -6.90
CA PRO A 139 0.73 11.54 -6.44
C PRO A 139 0.64 11.22 -4.93
N PHE A 140 1.16 12.10 -4.07
CA PHE A 140 1.23 11.88 -2.61
C PHE A 140 -0.07 12.17 -1.86
N THR A 141 -1.05 12.81 -2.51
CA THR A 141 -2.33 13.17 -1.88
C THR A 141 -3.04 12.01 -1.16
N PRO A 142 -3.15 10.79 -1.72
CA PRO A 142 -3.75 9.66 -1.01
C PRO A 142 -2.99 9.24 0.26
N ALA A 143 -1.66 9.37 0.27
CA ALA A 143 -0.84 9.10 1.45
C ALA A 143 -1.10 10.14 2.54
N CYS A 144 -1.07 11.44 2.18
CA CYS A 144 -1.37 12.54 3.11
C CYS A 144 -2.78 12.41 3.71
N HIS A 145 -3.75 12.03 2.87
CA HIS A 145 -5.11 11.74 3.32
C HIS A 145 -5.21 10.68 4.42
N ARG A 146 -4.37 9.62 4.37
CA ARG A 146 -4.36 8.57 5.40
C ARG A 146 -3.60 9.00 6.64
N HIS A 147 -2.53 9.76 6.47
CA HIS A 147 -1.77 10.36 7.58
C HIS A 147 -2.66 11.30 8.40
N ASP A 148 -3.36 12.22 7.75
CA ASP A 148 -4.33 13.14 8.37
C ASP A 148 -5.42 12.40 9.14
N PHE A 149 -5.99 11.35 8.52
CA PHE A 149 -6.99 10.51 9.16
C PHE A 149 -6.45 9.90 10.45
N GLY A 150 -5.21 9.39 10.44
CA GLY A 150 -4.55 8.86 11.62
C GLY A 150 -4.37 9.91 12.70
N TYR A 151 -3.77 11.06 12.36
CA TYR A 151 -3.52 12.15 13.29
C TYR A 151 -4.79 12.66 13.96
N ARG A 152 -5.82 12.96 13.17
CA ARG A 152 -7.06 13.58 13.66
C ARG A 152 -7.86 12.62 14.52
N ASN A 153 -8.00 11.36 14.11
CA ASN A 153 -8.74 10.37 14.90
C ASN A 153 -7.99 9.97 16.17
N TYR A 154 -6.67 9.78 16.14
CA TYR A 154 -5.91 9.47 17.35
C TYR A 154 -5.92 10.63 18.37
N LYS A 155 -5.88 11.89 17.90
CA LYS A 155 -6.05 13.07 18.76
C LYS A 155 -7.44 13.11 19.38
N LYS A 156 -8.50 12.94 18.57
CA LYS A 156 -9.90 12.86 19.07
C LYS A 156 -10.17 11.70 20.02
N GLN A 157 -9.43 10.60 19.87
CA GLN A 157 -9.53 9.42 20.72
C GLN A 157 -8.57 9.47 21.91
N SER A 158 -7.94 10.62 22.18
CA SER A 158 -7.05 10.85 23.33
C SER A 158 -5.90 9.84 23.46
N ARG A 159 -5.36 9.38 22.33
CA ARG A 159 -4.30 8.36 22.26
C ARG A 159 -3.15 8.71 21.31
N PHE A 160 -2.99 9.99 21.00
CA PHE A 160 -1.92 10.51 20.16
C PHE A 160 -0.60 10.68 20.94
N THR A 161 -0.02 9.55 21.34
CA THR A 161 1.30 9.49 21.99
C THR A 161 2.42 9.49 20.94
N ASP A 162 3.67 9.80 21.33
CA ASP A 162 4.81 9.79 20.39
C ASP A 162 5.03 8.43 19.73
N ALA A 163 4.82 7.33 20.46
CA ALA A 163 4.89 5.98 19.90
C ALA A 163 3.81 5.75 18.83
N ASN A 164 2.58 6.21 19.06
CA ASN A 164 1.50 6.09 18.08
C ASN A 164 1.70 7.05 16.89
N ARG A 165 2.18 8.27 17.14
CA ARG A 165 2.60 9.22 16.11
C ARG A 165 3.62 8.58 15.17
N LYS A 166 4.69 8.01 15.74
CA LYS A 166 5.72 7.29 14.98
C LYS A 166 5.13 6.18 14.11
N ARG A 167 4.21 5.36 14.64
CA ARG A 167 3.55 4.31 13.85
C ARG A 167 2.77 4.88 12.67
N ILE A 168 2.07 5.99 12.85
CA ILE A 168 1.34 6.67 11.78
C ILE A 168 2.31 7.25 10.73
N ASP A 169 3.40 7.88 11.16
CA ASP A 169 4.43 8.43 10.28
C ASP A 169 5.14 7.35 9.47
N ASP A 170 5.49 6.23 10.10
CA ASP A 170 6.08 5.08 9.41
C ASP A 170 5.12 4.49 8.38
N LYS A 171 3.81 4.46 8.68
CA LYS A 171 2.78 4.03 7.72
C LYS A 171 2.61 5.02 6.57
N PHE A 172 2.75 6.31 6.83
CA PHE A 172 2.77 7.36 5.81
C PHE A 172 3.95 7.19 4.85
N LYS A 173 5.16 6.90 5.35
CA LYS A 173 6.30 6.56 4.50
C LYS A 173 6.01 5.38 3.58
N VAL A 174 5.41 4.31 4.11
CA VAL A 174 5.03 3.15 3.30
C VAL A 174 4.06 3.53 2.17
N ASP A 175 3.12 4.45 2.42
CA ASP A 175 2.20 4.92 1.38
C ASP A 175 2.84 5.80 0.34
N LEU A 176 3.73 6.71 0.74
CA LEU A 176 4.48 7.54 -0.20
C LEU A 176 5.31 6.67 -1.13
N LEU A 177 6.00 5.67 -0.58
CA LEU A 177 6.78 4.71 -1.36
C LEU A 177 5.90 3.85 -2.29
N TYR A 178 4.70 3.45 -1.83
CA TYR A 178 3.72 2.78 -2.69
C TYR A 178 3.32 3.66 -3.88
N GLN A 179 3.09 4.96 -3.67
CA GLN A 179 2.79 5.88 -4.77
C GLN A 179 3.94 6.02 -5.77
N CYS A 180 5.18 5.75 -5.34
CA CYS A 180 6.34 5.77 -6.21
C CYS A 180 6.56 4.49 -7.04
N SER A 181 5.85 3.39 -6.76
CA SER A 181 6.10 2.11 -7.46
C SER A 181 5.62 2.09 -8.92
N SER A 182 4.76 3.04 -9.30
CA SER A 182 4.16 3.12 -10.64
C SER A 182 4.64 4.33 -11.46
N ASN A 183 5.53 5.15 -10.91
CA ASN A 183 6.02 6.36 -11.58
C ASN A 183 7.36 6.09 -12.28
N GLY A 184 7.53 6.59 -13.51
CA GLY A 184 8.77 6.45 -14.30
C GLY A 184 10.02 7.07 -13.67
N HIS A 185 9.85 7.93 -12.65
CA HIS A 185 10.93 8.61 -11.91
C HIS A 185 11.03 8.08 -10.48
N GLY A 186 11.05 6.75 -10.35
CA GLY A 186 10.93 6.08 -9.06
C GLY A 186 11.99 6.51 -8.03
N ALA A 187 13.22 6.81 -8.45
CA ALA A 187 14.30 7.22 -7.53
C ALA A 187 14.03 8.59 -6.91
N VAL A 188 13.76 9.61 -7.72
CA VAL A 188 13.44 10.96 -7.27
C VAL A 188 12.17 10.98 -6.43
N CYS A 189 11.13 10.24 -6.85
CA CYS A 189 9.90 10.10 -6.06
C CYS A 189 10.18 9.52 -4.67
N ARG A 190 10.95 8.43 -4.59
CA ARG A 190 11.29 7.81 -3.29
C ARG A 190 12.14 8.72 -2.42
N ALA A 191 13.04 9.50 -3.01
CA ALA A 191 13.81 10.49 -2.27
C ALA A 191 12.90 11.60 -1.69
N LEU A 192 11.93 12.11 -2.46
CA LEU A 192 10.96 13.06 -1.92
C LEU A 192 10.07 12.42 -0.85
N ALA A 193 9.70 11.15 -0.99
CA ALA A 193 8.98 10.40 0.03
C ALA A 193 9.76 10.33 1.36
N ASP A 194 11.08 10.16 1.29
CA ASP A 194 11.95 10.21 2.48
C ASP A 194 11.98 11.62 3.11
N VAL A 195 12.02 12.68 2.30
CA VAL A 195 11.93 14.07 2.78
C VAL A 195 10.61 14.32 3.51
N TYR A 196 9.49 13.88 2.92
CA TYR A 196 8.16 14.00 3.52
C TYR A 196 8.06 13.27 4.87
N HIS A 197 8.60 12.06 4.96
CA HIS A 197 8.64 11.31 6.21
C HIS A 197 9.50 12.01 7.27
N ALA A 198 10.70 12.46 6.91
CA ALA A 198 11.57 13.19 7.83
C ALA A 198 10.90 14.48 8.33
N ALA A 199 10.20 15.22 7.46
CA ALA A 199 9.48 16.43 7.82
C ALA A 199 8.38 16.17 8.88
N VAL A 200 7.55 15.14 8.72
CA VAL A 200 6.51 14.83 9.73
C VAL A 200 7.12 14.33 11.05
N ARG A 201 8.28 13.66 11.01
CA ARG A 201 9.01 13.24 12.22
C ARG A 201 9.58 14.43 12.99
N ALA A 202 10.17 15.39 12.27
CA ALA A 202 10.74 16.61 12.83
C ALA A 202 9.66 17.57 13.34
N PHE A 203 8.63 17.86 12.53
CA PHE A 203 7.73 19.00 12.77
C PHE A 203 6.28 18.64 13.10
N GLY A 204 5.90 17.35 13.02
CA GLY A 204 4.51 16.91 13.19
C GLY A 204 4.03 16.72 14.63
N GLY A 205 4.89 16.98 15.63
CA GLY A 205 4.58 16.87 17.05
C GLY A 205 3.88 18.12 17.60
N SER A 206 3.10 17.95 18.67
CA SER A 206 2.53 19.07 19.44
C SER A 206 2.87 18.87 20.92
N GLY A 207 4.10 19.17 21.31
CA GLY A 207 4.56 19.03 22.70
C GLY A 207 6.08 18.85 22.81
N ALA A 208 6.61 19.09 24.01
CA ALA A 208 8.03 19.04 24.37
C ALA A 208 8.61 17.61 24.39
N SER A 209 8.46 16.84 23.31
CA SER A 209 9.30 15.66 23.06
C SER A 209 10.71 16.19 22.86
N LYS A 210 11.51 16.09 23.93
CA LYS A 210 12.91 16.54 24.11
C LYS A 210 13.56 17.11 22.84
N ARG A 211 13.91 18.40 22.89
CA ARG A 211 14.62 19.16 21.83
C ARG A 211 15.72 18.37 21.13
N GLU A 212 16.43 17.49 21.85
CA GLU A 212 17.49 16.64 21.29
C GLU A 212 16.99 15.64 20.22
N GLU A 213 15.85 14.97 20.42
CA GLU A 213 15.30 14.06 19.40
C GLU A 213 14.79 14.85 18.18
N GLU A 214 14.21 16.03 18.41
CA GLU A 214 13.76 16.93 17.35
C GLU A 214 14.93 17.47 16.52
N GLU A 215 16.02 17.91 17.18
CA GLU A 215 17.26 18.35 16.54
C GLU A 215 17.87 17.26 15.64
N ASP A 216 17.82 16.00 16.06
CA ASP A 216 18.31 14.89 15.23
C ASP A 216 17.41 14.62 14.02
N TRP A 217 16.10 14.73 14.16
CA TRP A 217 15.18 14.61 13.01
C TRP A 217 15.30 15.79 12.04
N VAL A 218 15.60 17.00 12.50
CA VAL A 218 15.88 18.15 11.63
C VAL A 218 17.13 17.91 10.79
N LYS A 219 18.23 17.41 11.40
CA LYS A 219 19.44 17.03 10.64
C LYS A 219 19.15 15.96 9.60
N ILE A 220 18.36 14.94 9.97
CA ILE A 220 17.94 13.89 9.02
C ILE A 220 17.11 14.49 7.88
N TYR A 221 16.19 15.42 8.17
CA TYR A 221 15.41 16.11 7.15
C TYR A 221 16.31 16.88 6.16
N GLU A 222 17.28 17.65 6.66
CA GLU A 222 18.24 18.38 5.83
C GLU A 222 19.08 17.44 4.95
N GLU A 223 19.54 16.32 5.51
CA GLU A 223 20.27 15.29 4.76
C GLU A 223 19.40 14.70 3.65
N LYS A 224 18.15 14.33 3.94
CA LYS A 224 17.21 13.80 2.94
C LYS A 224 16.90 14.83 1.85
N LEU A 225 16.76 16.10 2.23
CA LEU A 225 16.50 17.18 1.29
C LEU A 225 17.71 17.38 0.36
N ALA A 226 18.94 17.32 0.89
CA ALA A 226 20.15 17.38 0.08
C ALA A 226 20.24 16.22 -0.91
N ILE A 227 19.96 14.99 -0.48
CA ILE A 227 19.93 13.80 -1.34
C ILE A 227 18.88 13.95 -2.44
N TYR A 228 17.67 14.38 -2.10
CA TYR A 228 16.61 14.64 -3.08
C TYR A 228 17.05 15.67 -4.12
N ASN A 229 17.61 16.79 -3.69
CA ASN A 229 18.06 17.84 -4.60
C ASN A 229 19.18 17.36 -5.54
N GLU A 230 20.09 16.52 -5.07
CA GLU A 230 21.14 15.95 -5.92
C GLU A 230 20.58 14.98 -6.95
N LEU A 231 19.64 14.10 -6.55
CA LEU A 231 18.97 13.19 -7.49
C LEU A 231 18.13 13.93 -8.53
N VAL A 232 17.51 15.06 -8.17
CA VAL A 232 16.81 15.93 -9.12
C VAL A 232 17.77 16.48 -10.17
N LYS A 233 18.94 16.99 -9.76
CA LYS A 233 19.94 17.51 -10.70
C LYS A 233 20.47 16.42 -11.62
N GLU A 234 20.78 15.24 -11.09
CA GLU A 234 21.24 14.10 -11.89
C GLU A 234 20.19 13.70 -12.92
N ALA A 235 18.94 13.52 -12.49
CA ALA A 235 17.85 13.16 -13.37
C ALA A 235 17.56 14.23 -14.43
N GLN A 236 17.72 15.52 -14.11
CA GLN A 236 17.60 16.61 -15.08
C GLN A 236 18.77 16.61 -16.08
N ALA A 237 20.00 16.34 -15.62
CA ALA A 237 21.17 16.29 -16.48
C ALA A 237 21.13 15.11 -17.47
N THR A 238 20.52 14.00 -17.09
CA THR A 238 20.34 12.82 -17.95
C THR A 238 19.07 12.88 -18.81
N GLY A 239 18.25 13.93 -18.64
CA GLY A 239 16.96 14.06 -19.34
C GLY A 239 15.88 13.10 -18.82
N GLU A 240 16.11 12.45 -17.69
CA GLU A 240 15.13 11.61 -17.02
C GLU A 240 14.04 12.43 -16.32
N LEU A 241 14.30 13.67 -15.90
CA LEU A 241 13.31 14.55 -15.26
C LEU A 241 13.30 15.92 -15.91
N TRP A 242 12.13 16.55 -16.01
CA TRP A 242 12.03 17.88 -16.59
C TRP A 242 12.58 18.96 -15.65
N THR A 243 13.03 20.07 -16.24
CA THR A 243 13.42 21.27 -15.51
C THR A 243 12.20 22.09 -15.12
N LEU A 244 12.23 22.65 -13.92
CA LEU A 244 11.25 23.64 -13.48
C LEU A 244 11.69 24.98 -14.09
N GLU A 245 10.87 25.55 -14.98
CA GLU A 245 11.11 26.88 -15.56
C GLU A 245 10.89 28.01 -14.55
#